data_AF-A0A2M8BQK2-F1
#
_entry.id   AF-A0A2M8BQK2-F1
#
_cell.length_a   1.000
_cell.length_b   1.000
_cell.length_c   1.000
_cell.angle_alpha   90.00
_cell.angle_beta   90.00
_cell.angle_gamma   90.00
#
_symmetry.space_group_name_H-M   'P 1'
#
loop_
_entity.id
_entity.type
_entity.pdbx_description
1 polymer ?
#
loop_
_entity_poly.entity_id
_entity_poly.type
_entity_poly.pdbx_seq_one_letter_code
_entity_poly.pdbx_strand_id
1 'polypeptide(L)'
;MSLFGQARKLRHAMQEAQTYDDWFAAAEALDRVGHNDIWREDPTSKLYHYELLAEHLAKLRDLRETAQVGPLARTIQESLHRHLGEISSPDLYSHAHTGTKRLIGAYLEEVERAMRFICEHDTPSLPLEEKLQNFQQAAHNFGGTALILSGGLAFGIYHMGVIKALWEQRLLPTVISGSSMGAIVAAVTCTRTDAELAELFAHPERIHVDALKLASPAEIIRERKLLNSSPTHAVQPRSRAAEALHPLGRAGHLAANRHHPRSDPAEPGLRRGDR
;
A
#
# COMPACT_ATOMS: atom_id res chain seq x y z
N MET A 1 -32.86 19.46 1.09
CA MET A 1 -32.18 19.12 -0.18
C MET A 1 -32.52 17.67 -0.52
N SER A 2 -32.81 17.35 -1.79
CA SER A 2 -33.01 15.95 -2.21
C SER A 2 -31.71 15.14 -2.02
N LEU A 3 -31.82 13.85 -1.68
CA LEU A 3 -30.69 12.91 -1.56
C LEU A 3 -29.79 12.94 -2.81
N PHE A 4 -30.38 13.03 -4.00
CA PHE A 4 -29.64 13.18 -5.26
C PHE A 4 -28.80 14.46 -5.33
N GLY A 5 -29.35 15.57 -4.83
CA GLY A 5 -28.65 16.86 -4.77
C GLY A 5 -27.46 16.82 -3.80
N GLN A 6 -27.62 16.13 -2.67
CA GLN A 6 -26.56 15.94 -1.68
C GLN A 6 -25.45 15.04 -2.21
N ALA A 7 -25.78 13.88 -2.81
CA ALA A 7 -24.81 12.98 -3.42
C ALA A 7 -23.99 13.65 -4.52
N ARG A 8 -24.64 14.47 -5.37
CA ARG A 8 -23.93 15.25 -6.40
C ARG A 8 -22.94 16.24 -5.79
N LYS A 9 -23.33 16.95 -4.74
CA LYS A 9 -22.44 17.90 -4.04
C LYS A 9 -21.23 17.19 -3.43
N LEU A 10 -21.42 16.01 -2.84
CA LEU A 10 -20.34 15.23 -2.22
C LEU A 10 -19.37 14.67 -3.26
N ARG A 11 -19.85 14.17 -4.41
CA ARG A 11 -18.97 13.77 -5.52
C ARG A 11 -18.13 14.93 -6.06
N HIS A 12 -18.73 16.11 -6.17
CA HIS A 12 -17.98 17.31 -6.54
C HIS A 12 -16.95 17.68 -5.48
N ALA A 13 -17.27 17.57 -4.19
CA ALA A 13 -16.31 17.81 -3.11
C ALA A 13 -15.13 16.81 -3.16
N MET A 14 -15.38 15.54 -3.47
CA MET A 14 -14.32 14.56 -3.70
C MET A 14 -13.43 14.91 -4.90
N GLN A 15 -14.00 15.43 -5.99
CA GLN A 15 -13.24 15.81 -7.18
C GLN A 15 -12.34 17.03 -6.96
N GLU A 16 -12.81 17.99 -6.17
CA GLU A 16 -12.07 19.23 -5.87
C GLU A 16 -11.13 19.11 -4.66
N ALA A 17 -11.15 17.98 -3.96
CA ALA A 17 -10.34 17.76 -2.76
C ALA A 17 -8.84 17.89 -3.06
N GLN A 18 -8.15 18.69 -2.26
CA GLN A 18 -6.70 18.92 -2.38
C GLN A 18 -5.88 18.01 -1.46
N THR A 19 -6.54 17.40 -0.47
CA THR A 19 -5.92 16.49 0.49
C THR A 19 -6.69 15.18 0.55
N TYR A 20 -6.01 14.12 0.99
CA TYR A 20 -6.66 12.84 1.25
C TYR A 20 -7.75 12.96 2.32
N ASP A 21 -7.52 13.75 3.37
CA ASP A 21 -8.47 13.92 4.47
C ASP A 21 -9.77 14.59 4.00
N ASP A 22 -9.68 15.63 3.16
CA ASP A 22 -10.85 16.28 2.55
C ASP A 22 -11.61 15.31 1.65
N TRP A 23 -10.88 14.54 0.83
CA TRP A 23 -11.45 13.52 -0.03
C TRP A 23 -12.17 12.44 0.79
N PHE A 24 -11.53 11.95 1.85
CA PHE A 24 -12.04 10.90 2.72
C PHE A 24 -13.29 11.36 3.47
N ALA A 25 -13.31 12.58 4.01
CA ALA A 25 -14.47 13.13 4.69
C ALA A 25 -15.69 13.24 3.74
N ALA A 26 -15.47 13.70 2.50
CA ALA A 26 -16.53 13.77 1.49
C ALA A 26 -17.00 12.37 1.04
N ALA A 27 -16.06 11.43 0.87
CA ALA A 27 -16.31 10.04 0.51
C ALA A 27 -17.13 9.31 1.59
N GLU A 28 -16.79 9.51 2.86
CA GLU A 28 -17.48 8.90 4.00
C GLU A 28 -18.91 9.44 4.11
N ALA A 29 -19.08 10.75 3.91
CA ALA A 29 -20.41 11.35 3.85
C ALA A 29 -21.23 10.82 2.66
N LEU A 30 -20.58 10.55 1.52
CA LEU A 30 -21.24 9.96 0.36
C LEU A 30 -21.67 8.52 0.63
N ASP A 31 -20.82 7.73 1.30
CA ASP A 31 -21.15 6.37 1.73
C ASP A 31 -22.38 6.36 2.64
N ARG A 32 -22.48 7.28 3.62
CA ARG A 32 -23.66 7.43 4.48
C ARG A 32 -24.94 7.77 3.71
N VAL A 33 -24.85 8.66 2.72
CA VAL A 33 -26.01 9.01 1.87
C VAL A 33 -26.46 7.83 1.01
N GLY A 34 -25.52 6.97 0.59
CA GLY A 34 -25.78 5.75 -0.16
C GLY A 34 -26.13 4.53 0.69
N HIS A 35 -26.09 4.63 2.03
CA HIS A 35 -26.17 3.50 2.96
C HIS A 35 -25.07 2.44 2.78
N ASN A 36 -23.95 2.81 2.16
CA ASN A 36 -22.79 1.94 2.00
C ASN A 36 -22.10 1.68 3.34
N ASP A 37 -22.22 2.59 4.30
CA ASP A 37 -21.79 2.39 5.69
C ASP A 37 -22.55 1.23 6.34
N ILE A 38 -23.88 1.16 6.17
CA ILE A 38 -24.70 0.05 6.67
C ILE A 38 -24.26 -1.27 6.03
N TRP A 39 -23.98 -1.28 4.72
CA TRP A 39 -23.43 -2.46 4.05
C TRP A 39 -22.09 -2.91 4.63
N ARG A 40 -21.24 -1.97 5.08
CA ARG A 40 -19.95 -2.32 5.72
C ARG A 40 -20.14 -2.94 7.10
N GLU A 41 -21.13 -2.47 7.86
CA GLU A 41 -21.46 -2.98 9.20
C GLU A 41 -22.12 -4.36 9.14
N ASP A 42 -22.93 -4.65 8.12
CA ASP A 42 -23.51 -5.97 7.91
C ASP A 42 -22.42 -6.96 7.43
N PRO A 43 -22.06 -8.00 8.23
CA PRO A 43 -21.06 -8.98 7.80
C PRO A 43 -21.56 -9.89 6.67
N THR A 44 -22.87 -9.99 6.44
CA THR A 44 -23.40 -10.93 5.45
C THR A 44 -23.05 -10.51 4.02
N SER A 45 -22.54 -11.45 3.23
CA SER A 45 -22.21 -11.24 1.82
C SER A 45 -21.95 -12.57 1.11
N LYS A 46 -22.21 -12.62 -0.18
CA LYS A 46 -21.81 -13.74 -1.06
C LYS A 46 -20.38 -13.59 -1.60
N LEU A 47 -19.76 -12.43 -1.38
CA LEU A 47 -18.43 -12.11 -1.90
C LEU A 47 -17.30 -12.72 -1.07
N TYR A 48 -17.59 -13.21 0.14
CA TYR A 48 -16.62 -13.79 1.06
C TYR A 48 -17.32 -14.72 2.04
N HIS A 49 -16.60 -15.68 2.63
CA HIS A 49 -17.14 -16.63 3.59
C HIS A 49 -17.24 -16.01 4.99
N TYR A 50 -18.25 -15.17 5.21
CA TYR A 50 -18.36 -14.39 6.42
C TYR A 50 -18.58 -15.22 7.69
N GLU A 51 -19.30 -16.35 7.64
CA GLU A 51 -19.46 -17.23 8.81
C GLU A 51 -18.11 -17.83 9.24
N LEU A 52 -17.33 -18.32 8.26
CA LEU A 52 -15.98 -18.86 8.50
C LEU A 52 -15.06 -17.78 9.10
N LEU A 53 -15.11 -16.56 8.57
CA LEU A 53 -14.27 -15.47 9.05
C LEU A 53 -14.64 -15.06 10.48
N ALA A 54 -15.94 -15.05 10.81
CA ALA A 54 -16.42 -14.76 12.16
C ALA A 54 -16.02 -15.85 13.16
N GLU A 55 -16.10 -17.12 12.78
CA GLU A 55 -15.63 -18.25 13.59
C GLU A 55 -14.13 -18.15 13.87
N HIS A 56 -13.32 -17.88 12.84
CA HIS A 56 -11.88 -17.70 12.97
C HIS A 56 -11.53 -16.51 13.87
N LEU A 57 -12.22 -15.38 13.71
CA LEU A 57 -12.04 -14.20 14.57
C LEU A 57 -12.34 -14.54 16.05
N ALA A 58 -13.45 -15.24 16.32
CA ALA A 58 -13.80 -15.66 17.68
C ALA A 58 -12.75 -16.60 18.27
N LYS A 59 -12.27 -17.59 17.50
CA LYS A 59 -11.22 -18.53 17.91
C LYS A 59 -9.90 -17.82 18.22
N LEU A 60 -9.45 -16.90 17.37
CA LEU A 60 -8.22 -16.12 17.61
C LEU A 60 -8.31 -15.29 18.89
N ARG A 61 -9.46 -14.64 19.12
CA ARG A 61 -9.71 -13.85 20.34
C ARG A 61 -9.67 -14.72 21.59
N ASP A 62 -10.42 -15.83 21.60
CA ASP A 62 -10.47 -16.76 22.74
C ASP A 62 -9.08 -17.29 23.10
N LEU A 63 -8.32 -17.76 22.11
CA LEU A 63 -6.97 -18.28 22.32
C LEU A 63 -6.00 -17.21 22.83
N ARG A 64 -6.10 -15.97 22.36
CA ARG A 64 -5.27 -14.85 22.85
C ARG A 64 -5.66 -14.44 24.26
N GLU A 65 -6.95 -14.28 24.54
CA GLU A 65 -7.47 -13.84 25.84
C GLU A 65 -7.25 -14.88 26.95
N THR A 66 -7.24 -16.16 26.59
CA THR A 66 -6.90 -17.27 27.50
C THR A 66 -5.41 -17.61 27.53
N ALA A 67 -4.56 -16.80 26.84
CA ALA A 67 -3.11 -16.97 26.77
C ALA A 67 -2.64 -18.36 26.27
N GLN A 68 -3.40 -18.99 25.39
CA GLN A 68 -3.08 -20.29 24.80
C GLN A 68 -2.14 -20.14 23.61
N VAL A 69 -0.86 -19.81 23.86
CA VAL A 69 0.09 -19.40 22.81
C VAL A 69 0.37 -20.50 21.77
N GLY A 70 0.48 -21.76 22.19
CA GLY A 70 0.75 -22.88 21.27
C GLY A 70 -0.38 -23.10 20.25
N PRO A 71 -1.65 -23.28 20.67
CA PRO A 71 -2.80 -23.30 19.77
C PRO A 71 -2.97 -22.01 18.95
N LEU A 72 -2.69 -20.84 19.54
CA LEU A 72 -2.76 -19.56 18.84
C LEU A 72 -1.78 -19.51 17.65
N ALA A 73 -0.53 -19.92 17.87
CA ALA A 73 0.50 -19.96 16.82
C ALA A 73 0.09 -20.86 15.64
N ARG A 74 -0.48 -22.04 15.92
CA ARG A 74 -1.01 -22.93 14.87
C ARG A 74 -2.19 -22.31 14.13
N THR A 75 -3.11 -21.68 14.85
CA THR A 75 -4.28 -21.01 14.25
C THR A 75 -3.86 -19.84 13.35
N ILE A 76 -2.80 -19.11 13.70
CA ILE A 76 -2.25 -18.05 12.83
C ILE A 76 -1.70 -18.62 11.52
N GLN A 77 -1.00 -19.75 11.57
CA GLN A 77 -0.48 -20.40 10.35
C GLN A 77 -1.61 -20.81 9.39
N GLU A 78 -2.74 -21.28 9.93
CA GLU A 78 -3.97 -21.53 9.15
C GLU A 78 -4.54 -20.21 8.60
N SER A 79 -4.61 -19.18 9.45
CA SER A 79 -5.24 -17.89 9.18
C SER A 79 -4.53 -17.05 8.10
N LEU A 80 -3.22 -17.19 7.96
CA LEU A 80 -2.39 -16.44 7.00
C LEU A 80 -2.26 -17.13 5.63
N HIS A 81 -3.21 -17.99 5.28
CA HIS A 81 -3.35 -18.47 3.91
C HIS A 81 -3.99 -17.40 3.02
N ARG A 82 -3.35 -17.12 1.88
CA ARG A 82 -3.65 -16.01 0.94
C ARG A 82 -5.12 -15.84 0.52
N HIS A 83 -5.92 -16.91 0.56
CA HIS A 83 -7.31 -16.93 0.09
C HIS A 83 -8.32 -17.22 1.19
N LEU A 84 -7.94 -17.09 2.48
CA LEU A 84 -8.89 -17.40 3.55
C LEU A 84 -10.15 -16.54 3.42
N GLY A 85 -11.26 -17.23 3.18
CA GLY A 85 -12.59 -16.63 3.10
C GLY A 85 -12.81 -15.70 1.91
N GLU A 86 -11.94 -15.67 0.88
CA GLU A 86 -12.04 -14.75 -0.28
C GLU A 86 -12.07 -13.25 0.10
N ILE A 87 -11.43 -12.88 1.21
CA ILE A 87 -11.40 -11.49 1.72
C ILE A 87 -10.68 -10.51 0.78
N SER A 88 -9.97 -10.99 -0.24
CA SER A 88 -9.24 -10.20 -1.23
C SER A 88 -10.02 -9.92 -2.52
N SER A 89 -11.30 -10.34 -2.61
CA SER A 89 -12.16 -10.10 -3.77
C SER A 89 -12.30 -8.59 -4.09
N PRO A 90 -11.97 -8.11 -5.31
CA PRO A 90 -12.05 -6.68 -5.66
C PRO A 90 -13.43 -6.06 -5.48
N ASP A 91 -14.49 -6.86 -5.62
CA ASP A 91 -15.87 -6.40 -5.48
C ASP A 91 -16.18 -5.92 -4.04
N LEU A 92 -15.51 -6.50 -3.03
CA LEU A 92 -15.61 -6.05 -1.63
C LEU A 92 -15.08 -4.63 -1.45
N TYR A 93 -14.12 -4.21 -2.26
CA TYR A 93 -13.43 -2.92 -2.13
C TYR A 93 -13.98 -1.85 -3.08
N SER A 94 -14.94 -2.23 -3.94
CA SER A 94 -15.57 -1.33 -4.91
C SER A 94 -16.95 -0.83 -4.47
N HIS A 95 -17.52 -1.40 -3.40
CA HIS A 95 -18.88 -1.07 -2.95
C HIS A 95 -18.98 0.26 -2.20
N ALA A 96 -18.02 0.53 -1.30
CA ALA A 96 -17.96 1.76 -0.53
C ALA A 96 -16.66 2.50 -0.84
N HIS A 97 -16.67 3.82 -0.72
CA HIS A 97 -15.49 4.64 -1.02
C HIS A 97 -14.45 4.59 0.10
N THR A 98 -14.87 4.43 1.34
CA THR A 98 -14.01 4.58 2.54
C THR A 98 -13.69 3.26 3.25
N GLY A 99 -13.76 2.13 2.53
CA GLY A 99 -13.32 0.83 3.01
C GLY A 99 -14.24 -0.31 2.61
N THR A 100 -14.09 -1.45 3.29
CA THR A 100 -14.89 -2.66 3.06
C THR A 100 -15.63 -3.11 4.32
N LYS A 101 -16.13 -4.36 4.32
CA LYS A 101 -16.79 -5.04 5.43
C LYS A 101 -15.96 -4.94 6.71
N ARG A 102 -16.57 -4.47 7.80
CA ARG A 102 -15.93 -4.30 9.11
C ARG A 102 -15.38 -5.62 9.67
N LEU A 103 -16.06 -6.73 9.41
CA LEU A 103 -15.62 -8.06 9.84
C LEU A 103 -14.22 -8.41 9.29
N ILE A 104 -13.91 -8.02 8.04
CA ILE A 104 -12.60 -8.25 7.44
C ILE A 104 -11.52 -7.47 8.20
N GLY A 105 -11.78 -6.19 8.48
CA GLY A 105 -10.88 -5.35 9.27
C GLY A 105 -10.65 -5.92 10.67
N ALA A 106 -11.73 -6.24 11.38
CA ALA A 106 -11.65 -6.80 12.73
C ALA A 106 -10.87 -8.13 12.78
N TYR A 107 -11.01 -8.96 11.76
CA TYR A 107 -10.23 -10.18 11.60
C TYR A 107 -8.73 -9.90 11.39
N LEU A 108 -8.38 -9.04 10.42
CA LEU A 108 -6.97 -8.73 10.13
C LEU A 108 -6.28 -8.06 11.33
N GLU A 109 -6.96 -7.17 12.04
CA GLU A 109 -6.46 -6.58 13.28
C GLU A 109 -6.26 -7.63 14.38
N GLU A 110 -7.15 -8.62 14.49
CA GLU A 110 -6.99 -9.69 15.48
C GLU A 110 -5.80 -10.59 15.14
N VAL A 111 -5.58 -10.89 13.86
CA VAL A 111 -4.39 -11.61 13.41
C VAL A 111 -3.13 -10.83 13.80
N GLU A 112 -3.10 -9.51 13.58
CA GLU A 112 -1.96 -8.67 14.02
C GLU A 112 -1.76 -8.73 15.54
N ARG A 113 -2.82 -8.53 16.32
CA ARG A 113 -2.78 -8.63 17.79
C ARG A 113 -2.28 -9.98 18.26
N ALA A 114 -2.73 -11.07 17.63
CA ALA A 114 -2.31 -12.42 17.95
C ALA A 114 -0.83 -12.66 17.62
N MET A 115 -0.33 -12.18 16.47
CA MET A 115 1.09 -12.25 16.11
C MET A 115 1.95 -11.50 17.13
N ARG A 116 1.55 -10.27 17.49
CA ARG A 116 2.24 -9.45 18.50
C ARG A 116 2.25 -10.14 19.86
N PHE A 117 1.13 -10.72 20.26
CA PHE A 117 1.02 -11.48 21.50
C PHE A 117 1.99 -12.66 21.58
N ILE A 118 2.15 -13.44 20.50
CA ILE A 118 3.12 -14.55 20.42
C ILE A 118 4.57 -14.04 20.55
N CYS A 119 4.88 -12.87 19.99
CA CYS A 119 6.20 -12.26 20.09
C CYS A 119 6.52 -11.79 21.52
N GLU A 120 5.54 -11.23 22.22
CA GLU A 120 5.71 -10.64 23.56
C GLU A 120 5.68 -11.67 24.70
N HIS A 121 5.07 -12.85 24.47
CA HIS A 121 4.90 -13.85 25.52
C HIS A 121 5.82 -15.05 25.31
N ASP A 122 6.51 -15.44 26.38
CA ASP A 122 7.30 -16.66 26.38
C ASP A 122 6.42 -17.89 26.21
N THR A 123 6.91 -18.81 25.39
CA THR A 123 6.22 -20.06 25.11
C THR A 123 7.26 -21.14 25.24
N PRO A 124 7.40 -21.78 26.42
CA PRO A 124 8.43 -22.81 26.63
C PRO A 124 8.34 -23.95 25.60
N SER A 125 7.14 -24.21 25.07
CA SER A 125 6.90 -25.19 24.02
C SER A 125 7.18 -24.71 22.59
N LEU A 126 7.58 -23.45 22.39
CA LEU A 126 7.86 -22.86 21.07
C LEU A 126 9.10 -21.95 21.17
N PRO A 127 10.31 -22.52 20.98
CA PRO A 127 11.57 -21.78 21.03
C PRO A 127 11.62 -20.62 20.02
N LEU A 128 12.47 -19.62 20.27
CA LEU A 128 12.60 -18.42 19.42
C LEU A 128 12.86 -18.74 17.95
N GLU A 129 13.73 -19.72 17.67
CA GLU A 129 14.05 -20.15 16.30
C GLU A 129 12.81 -20.67 15.57
N GLU A 130 12.00 -21.49 16.26
CA GLU A 130 10.76 -22.02 15.69
C GLU A 130 9.70 -20.92 15.51
N LYS A 131 9.60 -19.97 16.45
CA LYS A 131 8.76 -18.77 16.28
C LYS A 131 9.15 -18.00 15.01
N LEU A 132 10.44 -17.74 14.82
CA LEU A 132 10.94 -17.01 13.66
C LEU A 132 10.64 -17.76 12.35
N GLN A 133 10.90 -19.06 12.30
CA GLN A 133 10.59 -19.89 11.13
C GLN A 133 9.10 -19.89 10.81
N ASN A 134 8.25 -19.99 11.83
CA ASN A 134 6.80 -19.93 11.66
C ASN A 134 6.33 -18.60 11.07
N PHE A 135 6.89 -17.46 11.51
CA PHE A 135 6.58 -16.15 10.96
C PHE A 135 7.11 -15.96 9.54
N GLN A 136 8.31 -16.46 9.23
CA GLN A 136 8.86 -16.42 7.88
C GLN A 136 7.99 -17.23 6.91
N GLN A 137 7.55 -18.42 7.32
CA GLN A 137 6.65 -19.25 6.53
C GLN A 137 5.29 -18.57 6.34
N ALA A 138 4.73 -17.99 7.41
CA ALA A 138 3.48 -17.25 7.35
C ALA A 138 3.57 -16.05 6.38
N ALA A 139 4.66 -15.27 6.45
CA ALA A 139 4.91 -14.16 5.53
C ALA A 139 5.05 -14.63 4.09
N HIS A 140 5.72 -15.76 3.85
CA HIS A 140 5.83 -16.35 2.51
C HIS A 140 4.46 -16.78 1.95
N ASN A 141 3.64 -17.45 2.77
CA ASN A 141 2.31 -17.94 2.39
C ASN A 141 1.34 -16.79 2.09
N PHE A 142 1.31 -15.79 2.98
CA PHE A 142 0.48 -14.60 2.82
C PHE A 142 0.91 -13.78 1.59
N GLY A 143 2.22 -13.65 1.41
CA GLY A 143 2.85 -12.91 0.32
C GLY A 143 2.89 -11.42 0.54
N GLY A 144 3.27 -10.71 -0.52
CA GLY A 144 3.33 -9.26 -0.56
C GLY A 144 2.51 -8.68 -1.71
N THR A 145 2.08 -7.44 -1.54
CA THR A 145 1.50 -6.64 -2.61
C THR A 145 2.59 -6.16 -3.57
N ALA A 146 2.26 -6.04 -4.85
CA ALA A 146 3.11 -5.40 -5.85
C ALA A 146 2.31 -4.32 -6.59
N LEU A 147 2.95 -3.20 -6.91
CA LEU A 147 2.37 -2.14 -7.73
C LEU A 147 2.87 -2.28 -9.17
N ILE A 148 1.94 -2.42 -10.12
CA ILE A 148 2.25 -2.57 -11.54
C ILE A 148 1.81 -1.30 -12.29
N LEU A 149 2.77 -0.54 -12.77
CA LEU A 149 2.56 0.71 -13.50
C LEU A 149 2.53 0.44 -15.01
N SER A 150 1.34 0.46 -15.58
CA SER A 150 1.15 0.26 -17.01
C SER A 150 1.80 1.37 -17.84
N GLY A 151 2.15 1.05 -19.09
CA GLY A 151 2.53 2.05 -20.06
C GLY A 151 1.33 2.91 -20.45
N GLY A 152 1.60 4.17 -20.78
CA GLY A 152 0.66 5.14 -21.32
C GLY A 152 1.50 6.36 -21.68
N LEU A 153 1.26 6.98 -22.84
CA LEU A 153 2.12 8.01 -23.45
C LEU A 153 2.42 9.21 -22.51
N ALA A 154 1.94 10.41 -22.79
CA ALA A 154 2.12 11.51 -21.84
C ALA A 154 1.35 11.26 -20.52
N PHE A 155 0.27 10.46 -20.57
CA PHE A 155 -0.57 10.14 -19.40
C PHE A 155 0.10 9.25 -18.36
N GLY A 156 1.24 8.61 -18.67
CA GLY A 156 1.98 7.81 -17.71
C GLY A 156 2.51 8.61 -16.52
N ILE A 157 2.55 9.95 -16.61
CA ILE A 157 2.93 10.82 -15.49
C ILE A 157 1.94 10.75 -14.33
N TYR A 158 0.67 10.39 -14.57
CA TYR A 158 -0.33 10.26 -13.50
C TYR A 158 -0.01 9.17 -12.49
N HIS A 159 0.82 8.19 -12.84
CA HIS A 159 1.35 7.21 -11.90
C HIS A 159 2.10 7.87 -10.73
N MET A 160 2.71 9.04 -10.93
CA MET A 160 3.33 9.80 -9.85
C MET A 160 2.33 10.20 -8.75
N GLY A 161 1.11 10.56 -9.13
CA GLY A 161 0.06 10.91 -8.17
C GLY A 161 -0.38 9.69 -7.35
N VAL A 162 -0.52 8.53 -7.99
CA VAL A 162 -0.83 7.27 -7.31
C VAL A 162 0.26 6.89 -6.31
N ILE A 163 1.54 6.98 -6.72
CA ILE A 163 2.67 6.69 -5.85
C ILE A 163 2.72 7.66 -4.68
N LYS A 164 2.54 8.97 -4.94
CA LYS A 164 2.49 9.99 -3.88
C LYS A 164 1.42 9.65 -2.85
N ALA A 165 0.19 9.39 -3.29
CA ALA A 165 -0.92 9.07 -2.39
C ALA A 165 -0.64 7.81 -1.56
N LEU A 166 -0.16 6.74 -2.18
CA LEU A 166 0.23 5.51 -1.47
C LEU A 166 1.38 5.75 -0.50
N TRP A 167 2.38 6.53 -0.88
CA TRP A 167 3.54 6.85 -0.05
C TRP A 167 3.16 7.71 1.17
N GLU A 168 2.35 8.74 0.97
CA GLU A 168 1.85 9.62 2.06
C GLU A 168 1.07 8.82 3.10
N GLN A 169 0.30 7.82 2.66
CA GLN A 169 -0.46 6.93 3.53
C GLN A 169 0.33 5.72 4.05
N ARG A 170 1.64 5.62 3.73
CA ARG A 170 2.52 4.48 4.09
C ARG A 170 2.03 3.12 3.56
N LEU A 171 1.39 3.13 2.40
CA LEU A 171 0.85 1.97 1.69
C LEU A 171 1.61 1.62 0.41
N LEU A 172 2.68 2.34 0.07
CA LEU A 172 3.46 2.09 -1.15
C LEU A 172 4.13 0.69 -1.07
N PRO A 173 3.82 -0.24 -2.00
CA PRO A 173 4.41 -1.58 -1.97
C PRO A 173 5.93 -1.58 -2.22
N THR A 174 6.64 -2.54 -1.62
CA THR A 174 8.09 -2.69 -1.80
C THR A 174 8.48 -3.23 -3.18
N VAL A 175 7.55 -3.90 -3.86
CA VAL A 175 7.73 -4.41 -5.21
C VAL A 175 6.96 -3.51 -6.17
N ILE A 176 7.69 -2.74 -6.99
CA ILE A 176 7.11 -1.89 -8.02
C ILE A 176 7.68 -2.33 -9.37
N SER A 177 6.80 -2.57 -10.34
CA SER A 177 7.15 -2.90 -11.72
C SER A 177 6.47 -1.93 -12.67
N GLY A 178 7.03 -1.72 -13.85
CA GLY A 178 6.41 -0.87 -14.84
C GLY A 178 6.82 -1.16 -16.27
N SER A 179 6.02 -0.67 -17.22
CA SER A 179 6.29 -0.75 -18.66
C SER A 179 6.29 0.64 -19.29
N SER A 180 7.22 0.91 -20.22
CA SER A 180 7.37 2.21 -20.89
C SER A 180 7.43 3.37 -19.87
N MET A 181 6.49 4.30 -19.91
CA MET A 181 6.39 5.40 -18.94
C MET A 181 6.22 4.94 -17.49
N GLY A 182 5.47 3.86 -17.26
CA GLY A 182 5.38 3.24 -15.95
C GLY A 182 6.74 2.71 -15.46
N ALA A 183 7.61 2.25 -16.36
CA ALA A 183 8.97 1.82 -16.00
C ALA A 183 9.85 3.01 -15.58
N ILE A 184 9.70 4.17 -16.25
CA ILE A 184 10.39 5.40 -15.87
C ILE A 184 9.96 5.85 -14.47
N VAL A 185 8.64 5.89 -14.22
CA VAL A 185 8.09 6.26 -12.91
C VAL A 185 8.51 5.27 -11.82
N ALA A 186 8.48 3.96 -12.12
CA ALA A 186 8.99 2.93 -11.23
C ALA A 186 10.48 3.13 -10.92
N ALA A 187 11.32 3.38 -11.94
CA ALA A 187 12.75 3.62 -11.76
C ALA A 187 13.01 4.88 -10.91
N VAL A 188 12.29 5.97 -11.16
CA VAL A 188 12.36 7.19 -10.34
C VAL A 188 12.04 6.88 -8.89
N THR A 189 11.01 6.09 -8.63
CA THR A 189 10.55 5.77 -7.28
C THR A 189 11.52 4.81 -6.57
N CYS A 190 11.88 3.70 -7.22
CA CYS A 190 12.70 2.63 -6.64
C CYS A 190 14.17 3.01 -6.41
N THR A 191 14.66 4.10 -7.03
CA THR A 191 16.04 4.59 -6.86
C THR A 191 16.18 5.67 -5.78
N ARG A 192 15.11 5.97 -5.05
CA ARG A 192 15.07 7.02 -4.03
C ARG A 192 14.78 6.45 -2.66
N THR A 193 15.39 7.08 -1.65
CA THR A 193 15.01 6.94 -0.26
C THR A 193 13.72 7.68 0.05
N ASP A 194 13.14 7.41 1.21
CA ASP A 194 11.93 8.10 1.67
C ASP A 194 12.10 9.61 1.79
N ALA A 195 13.28 10.08 2.24
CA ALA A 195 13.57 11.50 2.34
C ALA A 195 13.67 12.14 0.94
N GLU A 196 14.25 11.44 -0.03
CA GLU A 196 14.33 11.91 -1.42
C GLU A 196 12.97 11.89 -2.12
N LEU A 197 12.10 10.94 -1.79
CA LEU A 197 10.70 10.94 -2.25
C LEU A 197 9.91 12.10 -1.64
N ALA A 198 10.11 12.38 -0.35
CA ALA A 198 9.49 13.54 0.32
C ALA A 198 9.89 14.84 -0.38
N GLU A 199 11.19 15.04 -0.64
CA GLU A 199 11.71 16.20 -1.37
C GLU A 199 11.16 16.28 -2.79
N LEU A 200 11.06 15.15 -3.49
CA LEU A 200 10.49 15.07 -4.85
C LEU A 200 9.02 15.53 -4.86
N PHE A 201 8.22 15.09 -3.89
CA PHE A 201 6.79 15.44 -3.82
C PHE A 201 6.53 16.84 -3.26
N ALA A 202 7.44 17.38 -2.45
CA ALA A 202 7.40 18.77 -2.01
C ALA A 202 7.71 19.76 -3.14
N HIS A 203 8.51 19.33 -4.12
CA HIS A 203 8.99 20.14 -5.23
C HIS A 203 8.69 19.51 -6.60
N PRO A 204 7.40 19.26 -6.94
CA PRO A 204 7.03 18.61 -8.19
C PRO A 204 7.48 19.39 -9.44
N GLU A 205 7.68 20.70 -9.33
CA GLU A 205 8.22 21.57 -10.38
C GLU A 205 9.64 21.17 -10.83
N ARG A 206 10.38 20.43 -10.00
CA ARG A 206 11.73 19.93 -10.34
C ARG A 206 11.68 18.66 -11.20
N ILE A 207 10.50 18.10 -11.42
CA ILE A 207 10.31 16.95 -12.31
C ILE A 207 10.27 17.48 -13.75
N HIS A 208 11.40 17.40 -14.44
CA HIS A 208 11.49 17.79 -15.86
C HIS A 208 10.73 16.80 -16.75
N VAL A 209 9.48 17.13 -17.08
CA VAL A 209 8.61 16.32 -17.95
C VAL A 209 8.64 16.76 -19.42
N ASP A 210 9.52 17.70 -19.79
CA ASP A 210 9.54 18.27 -21.14
C ASP A 210 9.84 17.24 -22.23
N ALA A 211 10.72 16.27 -21.94
CA ALA A 211 11.02 15.13 -22.82
C ALA A 211 9.85 14.13 -22.97
N LEU A 212 8.78 14.28 -22.17
CA LEU A 212 7.63 13.40 -22.13
C LEU A 212 6.40 13.99 -22.86
N LYS A 213 6.50 15.23 -23.35
CA LYS A 213 5.45 15.88 -24.15
C LYS A 213 5.34 15.20 -25.52
N LEU A 214 4.12 14.99 -25.99
CA LEU A 214 3.90 14.52 -27.37
C LEU A 214 4.46 15.57 -28.35
N ALA A 215 5.15 15.08 -29.38
CA ALA A 215 5.56 15.92 -30.50
C ALA A 215 4.32 16.43 -31.25
N SER A 216 4.42 17.61 -31.85
CA SER A 216 3.31 18.15 -32.66
C SER A 216 3.04 17.24 -33.88
N PRO A 217 1.83 17.25 -34.45
CA PRO A 217 1.52 16.42 -35.62
C PRO A 217 2.49 16.62 -36.80
N ALA A 218 2.97 17.86 -37.00
CA ALA A 218 3.96 18.18 -38.02
C ALA A 218 5.34 17.55 -37.74
N GLU A 219 5.77 17.54 -36.47
CA GLU A 219 7.03 16.91 -36.03
C GLU A 219 6.94 15.37 -36.08
N ILE A 220 5.79 14.79 -35.75
CA ILE A 220 5.56 13.34 -35.86
C ILE A 220 5.68 12.89 -37.33
N ILE A 221 5.09 13.65 -38.26
CA ILE A 221 5.15 13.35 -39.69
C ILE A 221 6.58 13.52 -40.22
N ARG A 222 7.29 14.56 -39.77
CA ARG A 222 8.63 14.91 -40.24
C ARG A 222 9.73 14.01 -39.64
N GLU A 223 9.67 13.69 -38.36
CA GLU A 223 10.71 12.96 -37.63
C GLU A 223 10.36 11.49 -37.35
N ARG A 224 9.11 11.06 -37.60
CA ARG A 224 8.57 9.74 -37.21
C ARG A 224 8.75 9.42 -35.71
N LYS A 225 8.80 10.44 -34.86
CA LYS A 225 8.91 10.33 -33.41
C LYS A 225 7.64 10.85 -32.75
N LEU A 226 7.08 10.07 -31.82
CA LEU A 226 5.85 10.43 -31.10
C LEU A 226 6.09 11.37 -29.90
N LEU A 227 7.33 11.40 -29.39
CA LEU A 227 7.73 12.18 -28.22
C LEU A 227 8.68 13.30 -28.65
N ASN A 228 8.58 14.44 -27.96
CA ASN A 228 9.41 15.60 -28.22
C ASN A 228 10.88 15.28 -27.91
N SER A 229 11.74 15.48 -28.91
CA SER A 229 13.18 15.18 -28.86
C SER A 229 14.03 16.39 -28.43
N SER A 230 13.39 17.43 -27.88
CA SER A 230 14.06 18.62 -27.34
C SER A 230 15.29 18.22 -26.54
N PRO A 231 16.43 18.91 -26.71
CA PRO A 231 17.72 18.45 -26.21
C PRO A 231 17.58 18.18 -24.72
N THR A 232 17.73 16.91 -24.34
CA THR A 232 17.89 16.51 -22.96
C THR A 232 18.95 17.44 -22.38
N HIS A 233 18.57 18.30 -21.43
CA HIS A 233 19.56 19.02 -20.64
C HIS A 233 20.55 17.97 -20.18
N ALA A 234 21.81 18.10 -20.61
CA ALA A 234 22.84 17.12 -20.38
C ALA A 234 22.75 16.70 -18.92
N VAL A 235 22.43 15.42 -18.68
CA VAL A 235 22.50 14.85 -17.35
C VAL A 235 23.96 14.98 -16.96
N GLN A 236 24.30 16.05 -16.24
CA GLN A 236 25.63 16.18 -15.67
C GLN A 236 25.78 14.98 -14.75
N PRO A 237 26.73 14.07 -15.01
CA PRO A 237 26.97 12.98 -14.09
C PRO A 237 27.30 13.64 -12.75
N ARG A 238 26.52 13.34 -11.70
CA ARG A 238 26.92 13.68 -10.33
C ARG A 238 28.24 12.93 -10.10
N SER A 239 29.35 13.65 -10.25
CA SER A 239 30.70 13.15 -10.07
C SER A 239 30.94 12.86 -8.60
N ARG A 240 30.50 11.69 -8.12
CA ARG A 240 30.92 11.13 -6.83
C ARG A 240 30.88 9.58 -6.80
N ALA A 241 31.26 8.96 -7.92
CA ALA A 241 31.42 7.49 -7.98
C ALA A 241 32.57 7.04 -8.91
N ALA A 242 33.58 7.88 -9.13
CA ALA A 242 34.74 7.53 -9.96
C ALA A 242 35.96 7.03 -9.16
N GLU A 243 35.87 6.94 -7.83
CA GLU A 243 37.02 6.58 -6.97
C GLU A 243 36.75 5.33 -6.12
N ALA A 244 36.14 4.29 -6.70
CA ALA A 244 36.03 2.99 -6.04
C ALA A 244 35.74 1.83 -7.00
N LEU A 245 36.44 1.72 -8.14
CA LEU A 245 36.30 0.51 -8.98
C LEU A 245 37.66 0.02 -9.54
N HIS A 246 38.22 -0.96 -8.85
CA HIS A 246 38.99 -2.07 -9.41
C HIS A 246 38.52 -3.37 -8.70
N PRO A 247 38.70 -4.57 -9.28
CA PRO A 247 37.61 -5.31 -9.89
C PRO A 247 37.25 -6.58 -9.12
N LEU A 248 35.97 -6.78 -8.85
CA LEU A 248 35.34 -8.09 -8.59
C LEU A 248 34.06 -8.05 -9.42
N GLY A 249 33.93 -8.81 -10.50
CA GLY A 249 33.89 -10.26 -10.49
C GLY A 249 32.41 -10.68 -10.49
N ARG A 250 31.92 -11.15 -11.65
CA ARG A 250 30.61 -11.78 -11.91
C ARG A 250 29.81 -12.20 -10.66
N ALA A 251 28.61 -11.64 -10.51
CA ALA A 251 27.41 -12.35 -10.04
C ALA A 251 26.18 -11.46 -10.29
N GLY A 252 25.16 -12.00 -10.94
CA GLY A 252 23.86 -11.33 -11.07
C GLY A 252 23.17 -11.22 -9.72
N HIS A 253 22.51 -10.10 -9.45
CA HIS A 253 21.67 -9.96 -8.28
C HIS A 253 20.42 -9.14 -8.60
N LEU A 254 19.25 -9.73 -8.34
CA LEU A 254 18.02 -9.00 -8.03
C LEU A 254 18.33 -8.03 -6.90
N ALA A 255 18.19 -6.73 -7.15
CA ALA A 255 18.25 -5.72 -6.11
C ALA A 255 16.93 -5.73 -5.34
N ALA A 256 16.85 -6.53 -4.28
CA ALA A 256 15.82 -6.36 -3.26
C ALA A 256 16.19 -5.12 -2.43
N ASN A 257 15.42 -4.05 -2.60
CA ASN A 257 15.58 -2.83 -1.83
C ASN A 257 15.13 -3.10 -0.39
N ARG A 258 16.07 -3.25 0.56
CA ARG A 258 15.74 -3.44 1.98
C ARG A 258 15.35 -2.08 2.56
N HIS A 259 14.06 -1.80 2.65
CA HIS A 259 13.58 -0.71 3.49
C HIS A 259 13.90 -1.01 4.96
N HIS A 260 14.54 -0.06 5.63
CA HIS A 260 14.63 -0.07 7.09
C HIS A 260 13.23 0.05 7.68
N PRO A 261 12.87 -0.75 8.71
CA PRO A 261 11.64 -0.51 9.46
C PRO A 261 11.74 0.91 10.06
N ARG A 262 10.82 1.78 9.68
CA ARG A 262 10.70 3.12 10.26
C ARG A 262 10.22 2.95 11.71
N SER A 263 10.87 3.62 12.65
CA SER A 263 10.46 3.67 14.05
C SER A 263 9.09 4.31 14.19
N ASP A 264 8.20 3.66 14.95
CA ASP A 264 6.90 4.23 15.33
C ASP A 264 7.12 5.53 16.14
N PRO A 265 6.40 6.62 15.85
CA PRO A 265 6.29 7.71 16.80
C PRO A 265 5.49 7.20 18.01
N ALA A 266 6.11 7.23 19.18
CA ALA A 266 5.49 6.86 20.45
C ALA A 266 4.13 7.59 20.61
N GLU A 267 3.08 6.83 20.95
CA GLU A 267 1.81 7.39 21.36
C GLU A 267 2.01 8.40 22.50
N PRO A 268 1.34 9.56 22.50
CA PRO A 268 1.36 10.47 23.64
C PRO A 268 0.68 9.79 24.84
N GLY A 269 1.50 9.45 25.83
CA GLY A 269 1.08 8.70 27.01
C GLY A 269 -0.11 9.30 27.75
N LEU A 270 -1.10 8.44 28.00
CA LEU A 270 -2.11 8.64 29.03
C LEU A 270 -1.38 8.79 30.38
N ARG A 271 -1.42 10.02 30.94
CA ARG A 271 -1.03 10.26 32.33
C ARG A 271 -1.96 9.44 33.23
N ARG A 272 -1.44 8.41 33.88
CA ARG A 272 -2.03 7.89 35.13
C ARG A 272 -1.85 8.98 36.18
N GLY A 273 -2.97 9.54 36.62
CA GLY A 273 -3.03 10.38 37.81
C GLY A 273 -3.02 9.50 39.05
N ASP A 274 -2.20 9.88 40.02
CA ASP A 274 -2.17 9.36 41.38
C ASP A 274 -3.55 9.49 42.04
N ARG A 275 -4.06 8.38 42.57
CA ARG A 275 -4.62 8.20 43.92
C ARG A 275 -5.10 6.76 44.11
#